data_AF-A0A7W9WAJ3-F1
#
_entry.id   AF-A0A7W9WAJ3-F1
#
_cell.length_a   1.000
_cell.length_b   1.000
_cell.length_c   1.000
_cell.angle_alpha   90.00
_cell.angle_beta   90.00
_cell.angle_gamma   90.00
#
_symmetry.space_group_name_H-M   'P 1'
#
loop_
_entity.id
_entity.type
_entity.pdbx_description
1 polymer ?
#
loop_
_entity_poly.entity_id
_entity_poly.type
_entity_poly.pdbx_seq_one_letter_code
_entity_poly.pdbx_strand_id
1 'polypeptide(L)'
;MQRHLALLLYLFPLPQRRSREERSADQLLDLAKKRLDELHARHREQAVIALTQKNNLQSQVDDLQKTVQNLQEKAEAAVRKGENALADKLLREKQSYELSLRSAEETLQQAVETGEQVKRALDREEEQVRAKTAQILALQLEWKGTQIEEAMQEQLESMGLWHLTQEPAPRIDRQTARELVGFLLLLVLVLLIGIGRLL
;
A
#
# COMPACT_ATOMS: atom_id res chain seq x y z
N MET A 1 13.71 50.60 35.26
CA MET A 1 13.58 49.82 34.01
C MET A 1 14.68 48.76 33.93
N GLN A 2 14.48 47.54 34.47
CA GLN A 2 15.33 46.35 34.20
C GLN A 2 14.85 45.10 34.98
N ARG A 3 13.55 44.76 34.93
CA ARG A 3 13.03 43.52 35.58
C ARG A 3 11.92 42.78 34.81
N HIS A 4 11.72 43.06 33.52
CA HIS A 4 10.66 42.39 32.73
C HIS A 4 11.15 41.45 31.62
N LEU A 5 12.47 41.26 31.44
CA LEU A 5 13.01 40.38 30.40
C LEU A 5 13.35 38.95 30.86
N ALA A 6 13.02 38.58 32.10
CA ALA A 6 13.31 37.23 32.63
C ALA A 6 12.08 36.30 32.69
N LEU A 7 10.89 36.77 32.31
CA LEU A 7 9.64 35.99 32.42
C LEU A 7 9.06 35.51 31.08
N LEU A 8 9.69 35.88 29.95
CA LEU A 8 9.30 35.44 28.60
C LEU A 8 10.09 34.23 28.09
N LEU A 9 10.83 33.56 28.98
CA LEU A 9 11.62 32.36 28.67
C LEU A 9 11.07 31.07 29.30
N TYR A 10 9.88 31.14 29.92
CA TYR A 10 9.19 29.97 30.51
C TYR A 10 7.90 29.56 29.78
N LEU A 11 7.55 30.20 28.65
CA LEU A 11 6.29 29.94 27.94
C LEU A 11 6.44 29.33 26.53
N PHE A 12 7.65 29.02 26.08
CA PHE A 12 7.85 28.40 24.75
C PHE A 12 8.99 27.37 24.77
N PRO A 13 8.71 26.11 25.14
CA PRO A 13 9.55 25.01 24.69
C PRO A 13 9.31 24.81 23.18
N LEU A 14 10.22 25.30 22.33
CA LEU A 14 10.34 24.88 20.93
C LEU A 14 10.90 23.43 20.88
N PRO A 15 10.71 22.66 19.79
CA PRO A 15 9.49 21.90 19.53
C PRO A 15 9.86 20.42 19.30
N GLN A 16 9.67 19.54 20.28
CA GLN A 16 9.89 18.09 20.10
C GLN A 16 8.61 17.31 19.77
N ARG A 17 7.77 17.79 18.83
CA ARG A 17 6.51 17.10 18.48
C ARG A 17 6.32 16.66 17.02
N ARG A 18 7.23 16.91 16.08
CA ARG A 18 7.00 16.50 14.67
C ARG A 18 7.35 15.04 14.35
N SER A 19 8.38 14.47 14.97
CA SER A 19 8.86 13.10 14.63
C SER A 19 7.92 11.95 14.99
N ARG A 20 6.96 12.16 15.92
CA ARG A 20 5.94 11.16 16.29
C ARG A 20 4.75 11.18 15.32
N GLU A 21 4.41 12.36 14.79
CA GLU A 21 3.36 12.54 13.78
C GLU A 21 3.82 12.07 12.40
N GLU A 22 5.09 12.26 12.03
CA GLU A 22 5.67 11.79 10.75
C GLU A 22 5.66 10.26 10.60
N ARG A 23 6.14 9.52 11.61
CA ARG A 23 6.03 8.04 11.60
C ARG A 23 4.58 7.58 11.52
N SER A 24 3.67 8.35 12.12
CA SER A 24 2.23 8.02 12.07
C SER A 24 1.64 8.25 10.68
N ALA A 25 2.05 9.30 9.96
CA ALA A 25 1.53 9.63 8.64
C ALA A 25 1.99 8.63 7.57
N ASP A 26 3.28 8.25 7.56
CA ASP A 26 3.80 7.21 6.67
C ASP A 26 3.16 5.83 6.95
N GLN A 27 2.97 5.49 8.23
CA GLN A 27 2.27 4.26 8.63
C GLN A 27 0.81 4.27 8.19
N LEU A 28 0.12 5.41 8.26
CA LEU A 28 -1.26 5.56 7.82
C LEU A 28 -1.38 5.43 6.29
N LEU A 29 -0.45 5.98 5.52
CA LEU A 29 -0.45 5.82 4.06
C LEU A 29 -0.13 4.39 3.64
N ASP A 30 0.81 3.72 4.29
CA ASP A 30 1.12 2.32 4.01
C ASP A 30 -0.06 1.39 4.37
N LEU A 31 -0.73 1.67 5.50
CA LEU A 31 -1.95 0.97 5.89
C LEU A 31 -3.09 1.22 4.89
N ALA A 32 -3.24 2.44 4.39
CA ALA A 32 -4.24 2.78 3.38
C ALA A 32 -3.99 2.04 2.06
N LYS A 33 -2.74 1.97 1.60
CA LYS A 33 -2.35 1.17 0.42
C LYS A 33 -2.68 -0.31 0.60
N LYS A 34 -2.24 -0.91 1.71
CA LYS A 34 -2.52 -2.33 2.02
C LYS A 34 -4.02 -2.63 2.05
N ARG A 35 -4.81 -1.76 2.68
CA ARG A 35 -6.28 -1.92 2.70
C ARG A 35 -6.91 -1.83 1.31
N LEU A 36 -6.43 -0.94 0.45
CA LEU A 36 -6.90 -0.83 -0.93
C LEU A 36 -6.58 -2.11 -1.72
N ASP A 37 -5.35 -2.63 -1.58
CA ASP A 37 -4.92 -3.86 -2.25
C ASP A 37 -5.72 -5.09 -1.77
N GLU A 38 -5.96 -5.20 -0.45
CA GLU A 38 -6.77 -6.28 0.13
C GLU A 38 -8.23 -6.24 -0.36
N LEU A 39 -8.85 -5.05 -0.39
CA LEU A 39 -10.22 -4.90 -0.89
C LEU A 39 -10.31 -5.31 -2.36
N HIS A 40 -9.35 -4.90 -3.17
CA HIS A 40 -9.27 -5.32 -4.57
C HIS A 40 -9.11 -6.81 -4.77
N ALA A 41 -8.23 -7.44 -3.99
CA ALA A 41 -8.04 -8.89 -4.07
C ALA A 41 -9.36 -9.63 -3.80
N ARG A 42 -10.12 -9.20 -2.78
CA ARG A 42 -11.43 -9.78 -2.44
C ARG A 42 -12.45 -9.62 -3.56
N HIS A 43 -12.53 -8.45 -4.18
CA HIS A 43 -13.50 -8.23 -5.26
C HIS A 43 -13.14 -9.02 -6.52
N ARG A 44 -11.85 -9.18 -6.83
CA ARG A 44 -11.39 -10.07 -7.90
C ARG A 44 -11.76 -11.53 -7.62
N GLU A 45 -11.57 -11.98 -6.38
CA GLU A 45 -11.96 -13.32 -5.96
C GLU A 45 -13.47 -13.55 -6.13
N GLN A 46 -14.30 -12.58 -5.72
CA GLN A 46 -15.76 -12.62 -5.93
C GLN A 46 -16.13 -12.72 -7.41
N ALA A 47 -15.46 -11.98 -8.28
CA ALA A 47 -15.67 -12.07 -9.71
C ALA A 47 -15.28 -13.43 -10.30
N VAL A 48 -14.15 -14.00 -9.85
CA VAL A 48 -13.74 -15.34 -10.27
C VAL A 48 -14.79 -16.38 -9.86
N ILE A 49 -15.33 -16.28 -8.64
CA ILE A 49 -16.40 -17.16 -8.17
C ILE A 49 -17.65 -17.01 -9.06
N ALA A 50 -18.09 -15.78 -9.33
CA ALA A 50 -19.26 -15.53 -10.17
C ALA A 50 -19.08 -16.04 -11.61
N LEU A 51 -17.90 -15.82 -12.21
CA LEU A 51 -17.56 -16.34 -13.54
C LEU A 51 -17.52 -17.87 -13.56
N THR A 52 -16.98 -18.49 -12.51
CA THR A 52 -16.94 -19.96 -12.38
C THR A 52 -18.35 -20.53 -12.29
N GLN A 53 -19.23 -19.93 -11.48
CA GLN A 53 -20.64 -20.31 -11.39
C GLN A 53 -21.34 -20.20 -12.74
N LYS A 54 -21.13 -19.10 -13.47
CA LYS A 54 -21.67 -18.90 -14.82
C LYS A 54 -21.20 -19.99 -15.78
N ASN A 55 -19.90 -20.31 -15.79
CA ASN A 55 -19.33 -21.32 -16.68
C ASN A 55 -19.87 -22.73 -16.37
N ASN A 56 -20.04 -23.06 -15.09
CA ASN A 56 -20.63 -24.34 -14.69
C ASN A 56 -22.09 -24.45 -15.16
N LEU A 57 -22.88 -23.39 -14.98
CA LEU A 57 -24.26 -23.33 -15.47
C LEU A 57 -24.34 -23.41 -17.00
N GLN A 58 -23.43 -22.74 -17.70
CA GLN A 58 -23.35 -22.84 -19.17
C GLN A 58 -23.09 -24.30 -19.59
N SER A 59 -22.12 -24.97 -18.97
CA SER A 59 -21.84 -26.39 -19.26
C SER A 59 -23.08 -27.27 -19.02
N GLN A 60 -23.82 -27.00 -17.95
CA GLN A 60 -25.04 -27.74 -17.63
C GLN A 60 -26.13 -27.53 -18.67
N VAL A 61 -26.32 -26.30 -19.14
CA VAL A 61 -27.24 -25.96 -20.23
C VAL A 61 -26.84 -26.69 -21.50
N ASP A 62 -25.56 -26.64 -21.88
CA ASP A 62 -25.05 -27.29 -23.09
C ASP A 62 -25.26 -28.82 -23.06
N ASP A 63 -25.06 -29.45 -21.89
CA ASP A 63 -25.24 -30.89 -21.72
C ASP A 63 -26.73 -31.30 -21.78
N LEU A 64 -27.61 -30.48 -21.20
CA LEU A 64 -29.07 -30.67 -21.29
C LEU A 64 -29.55 -30.48 -22.73
N GLN A 65 -29.07 -29.47 -23.45
CA GLN A 65 -29.39 -29.25 -24.86
C GLN A 65 -28.99 -30.43 -25.73
N LYS A 66 -27.77 -30.95 -25.57
CA LYS A 66 -27.32 -32.18 -26.26
C LYS A 66 -28.22 -33.37 -25.94
N THR A 67 -28.62 -33.52 -24.68
CA THR A 67 -29.50 -34.62 -24.26
C THR A 67 -30.87 -34.53 -24.90
N VAL A 68 -31.48 -33.34 -24.92
CA VAL A 68 -32.76 -33.06 -25.60
C VAL A 68 -32.65 -33.35 -27.09
N GLN A 69 -31.58 -32.90 -27.75
CA GLN A 69 -31.34 -33.15 -29.17
C GLN A 69 -31.19 -34.66 -29.46
N ASN A 70 -30.39 -35.36 -28.66
CA ASN A 70 -30.21 -36.82 -28.79
C ASN A 70 -31.53 -37.59 -28.61
N LEU A 71 -32.38 -37.18 -27.66
CA LEU A 71 -33.70 -37.78 -27.45
C LEU A 71 -34.64 -37.50 -28.62
N GLN A 72 -34.60 -36.29 -29.18
CA GLN A 72 -35.35 -35.92 -30.38
C GLN A 72 -34.95 -36.80 -31.58
N GLU A 73 -33.66 -36.92 -31.87
CA GLU A 73 -33.15 -37.73 -32.98
C GLU A 73 -33.52 -39.21 -32.83
N LYS A 74 -33.45 -39.75 -31.60
CA LYS A 74 -33.86 -41.12 -31.28
C LYS A 74 -35.37 -41.31 -31.46
N ALA A 75 -36.18 -40.35 -31.03
CA ALA A 75 -37.63 -40.41 -31.20
C ALA A 75 -38.00 -40.40 -32.68
N GLU A 76 -37.38 -39.54 -33.49
CA GLU A 76 -37.58 -39.50 -34.95
C GLU A 76 -37.12 -40.79 -35.64
N ALA A 77 -36.05 -41.41 -35.17
CA ALA A 77 -35.62 -42.72 -35.65
C ALA A 77 -36.62 -43.83 -35.30
N ALA A 78 -37.19 -43.81 -34.09
CA ALA A 78 -38.22 -44.76 -33.67
C ALA A 78 -39.51 -44.62 -34.49
N VAL A 79 -39.95 -43.39 -34.76
CA VAL A 79 -41.10 -43.13 -35.66
C VAL A 79 -40.84 -43.69 -37.05
N ARG A 80 -39.65 -43.46 -37.62
CA ARG A 80 -39.28 -44.00 -38.95
C ARG A 80 -39.27 -45.54 -38.99
N LYS A 81 -39.02 -46.19 -37.87
CA LYS A 81 -39.06 -47.66 -37.73
C LYS A 81 -40.47 -48.21 -37.42
N GLY A 82 -41.46 -47.34 -37.19
CA GLY A 82 -42.82 -47.73 -36.79
C GLY A 82 -42.97 -48.04 -35.31
N GLU A 83 -41.97 -47.73 -34.48
CA GLU A 83 -41.95 -47.98 -33.04
C GLU A 83 -42.61 -46.82 -32.26
N ASN A 84 -43.90 -46.57 -32.54
CA ASN A 84 -44.63 -45.40 -32.00
C ASN A 84 -44.64 -45.32 -30.46
N ALA A 85 -44.80 -46.47 -29.78
CA ALA A 85 -44.78 -46.50 -28.31
C ALA A 85 -43.41 -46.11 -27.73
N LEU A 86 -42.31 -46.44 -28.43
CA LEU A 86 -40.97 -46.04 -28.03
C LEU A 86 -40.76 -44.53 -28.27
N ALA A 87 -41.22 -44.03 -29.42
CA ALA A 87 -41.19 -42.60 -29.73
C ALA A 87 -41.92 -41.76 -28.68
N ASP A 88 -43.13 -42.17 -28.27
CA ASP A 88 -43.90 -41.47 -27.23
C ASP A 88 -43.16 -41.46 -25.88
N LYS A 89 -42.51 -42.56 -25.51
CA LYS A 89 -41.71 -42.63 -24.29
C LYS A 89 -40.53 -41.66 -24.35
N LEU A 90 -39.80 -41.64 -25.46
CA LEU A 90 -38.65 -40.75 -25.67
C LEU A 90 -39.07 -39.28 -25.67
N LEU A 91 -40.24 -38.94 -26.24
CA LEU A 91 -40.78 -37.58 -26.23
C LEU A 91 -41.19 -37.11 -24.83
N ARG A 92 -41.77 -37.99 -24.00
CA ARG A 92 -42.06 -37.66 -22.60
C ARG A 92 -40.79 -37.43 -21.79
N GLU A 93 -39.78 -38.26 -22.01
CA GLU A 93 -38.48 -38.09 -21.38
C GLU A 93 -37.82 -36.78 -21.82
N LYS A 94 -37.85 -36.47 -23.12
CA LYS A 94 -37.40 -35.19 -23.68
C LYS A 94 -38.09 -34.00 -23.01
N GLN A 95 -39.41 -34.04 -22.83
CA GLN A 95 -40.15 -32.97 -22.14
C GLN A 95 -39.66 -32.74 -20.70
N SER A 96 -39.29 -33.81 -19.98
CA SER A 96 -38.71 -33.70 -18.63
C SER A 96 -37.36 -32.96 -18.65
N TYR A 97 -36.50 -33.27 -19.63
CA TYR A 97 -35.23 -32.57 -19.83
C TYR A 97 -35.41 -31.13 -20.32
N GLU A 98 -36.42 -30.83 -21.15
CA GLU A 98 -36.74 -29.47 -21.59
C GLU A 98 -37.23 -28.57 -20.46
N LEU A 99 -37.88 -29.12 -19.43
CA LEU A 99 -38.23 -28.38 -18.21
C LEU A 99 -36.98 -28.06 -17.39
N SER A 100 -36.09 -29.05 -17.23
CA SER A 100 -34.80 -28.85 -16.56
C SER A 100 -33.93 -27.83 -17.29
N LEU A 101 -33.91 -27.89 -18.63
CA LEU A 101 -33.18 -26.96 -19.49
C LEU A 101 -33.66 -25.52 -19.29
N ARG A 102 -34.97 -25.29 -19.33
CA ARG A 102 -35.54 -23.94 -19.11
C ARG A 102 -35.15 -23.36 -17.74
N SER A 103 -35.24 -24.16 -16.69
CA SER A 103 -34.82 -23.74 -15.34
C SER A 103 -33.31 -23.41 -15.28
N ALA A 104 -32.47 -24.22 -15.95
CA ALA A 104 -31.04 -23.96 -16.03
C ALA A 104 -30.72 -22.70 -16.85
N GLU A 105 -31.43 -22.45 -17.94
CA GLU A 105 -31.30 -21.24 -18.78
C GLU A 105 -31.71 -19.98 -18.02
N GLU A 106 -32.80 -20.02 -17.24
CA GLU A 106 -33.21 -18.92 -16.37
C GLU A 106 -32.15 -18.61 -15.29
N THR A 107 -31.59 -19.66 -14.68
CA THR A 107 -30.52 -19.53 -13.68
C THR A 107 -29.23 -18.97 -14.30
N LEU A 108 -28.88 -19.45 -15.51
CA LEU A 108 -27.74 -18.96 -16.27
C LEU A 108 -27.89 -17.48 -16.61
N GLN A 109 -29.09 -17.05 -17.03
CA GLN A 109 -29.37 -15.65 -17.32
C GLN A 109 -29.14 -14.75 -16.10
N GLN A 110 -29.62 -15.17 -14.93
CA GLN A 110 -29.36 -14.46 -13.67
C GLN A 110 -27.86 -14.42 -13.32
N ALA A 111 -27.14 -15.51 -13.56
CA ALA A 111 -25.69 -15.56 -13.34
C ALA A 111 -24.91 -14.67 -14.31
N VAL A 112 -25.35 -14.56 -15.58
CA VAL A 112 -24.79 -13.64 -16.58
C VAL A 112 -24.98 -12.20 -16.13
N GLU A 113 -26.20 -11.82 -15.75
CA GLU A 113 -26.50 -10.46 -15.28
C GLU A 113 -25.68 -10.10 -14.03
N THR A 114 -25.58 -11.03 -13.08
CA THR A 114 -24.74 -10.86 -11.88
C THR A 114 -23.26 -10.70 -12.26
N GLY A 115 -22.75 -11.54 -13.17
CA GLY A 115 -21.38 -11.46 -13.65
C GLY A 115 -21.07 -10.13 -14.34
N GLU A 116 -22.00 -9.60 -15.15
CA GLU A 116 -21.85 -8.28 -15.78
C GLU A 116 -21.91 -7.13 -14.80
N GLN A 117 -22.74 -7.22 -13.75
CA GLN A 117 -22.78 -6.24 -12.68
C GLN A 117 -21.47 -6.22 -11.91
N VAL A 118 -20.96 -7.40 -11.54
CA VAL A 118 -19.67 -7.54 -10.83
C VAL A 118 -18.52 -7.01 -11.68
N LYS A 119 -18.50 -7.33 -12.98
CA LYS A 119 -17.47 -6.81 -13.90
C LYS A 119 -17.51 -5.28 -13.97
N ARG A 120 -18.69 -4.69 -14.17
CA ARG A 120 -18.84 -3.22 -14.21
C ARG A 120 -18.47 -2.56 -12.88
N ALA A 121 -18.75 -3.21 -11.75
CA ALA A 121 -18.33 -2.73 -10.44
C ALA A 121 -16.80 -2.74 -10.32
N LEU A 122 -16.16 -3.84 -10.70
CA LEU A 122 -14.70 -3.97 -10.72
C LEU A 122 -14.03 -2.92 -11.60
N ASP A 123 -14.51 -2.69 -12.82
CA ASP A 123 -13.92 -1.71 -13.73
C ASP A 123 -13.94 -0.29 -13.10
N ARG A 124 -15.04 0.08 -12.45
CA ARG A 124 -15.15 1.37 -11.74
C ARG A 124 -14.23 1.43 -10.52
N GLU A 125 -14.11 0.34 -9.79
CA GLU A 125 -13.24 0.27 -8.62
C GLU A 125 -11.76 0.30 -8.99
N GLU A 126 -11.35 -0.39 -10.05
CA GLU A 126 -9.97 -0.32 -10.56
C GLU A 126 -9.61 1.12 -10.95
N GLU A 127 -10.52 1.85 -11.61
CA GLU A 127 -10.31 3.26 -11.92
C GLU A 127 -10.18 4.11 -10.64
N GLN A 128 -11.06 3.90 -9.66
CA GLN A 128 -11.03 4.61 -8.39
C GLN A 128 -9.75 4.36 -7.61
N VAL A 129 -9.24 3.14 -7.61
CA VAL A 129 -8.00 2.83 -6.89
C VAL A 129 -6.77 3.27 -7.64
N ARG A 130 -6.75 3.24 -8.98
CA ARG A 130 -5.69 3.93 -9.72
C ARG A 130 -5.64 5.41 -9.35
N ALA A 131 -6.80 6.07 -9.31
CA ALA A 131 -6.89 7.47 -8.89
C ALA A 131 -6.43 7.68 -7.43
N LYS A 132 -6.89 6.86 -6.48
CA LYS A 132 -6.48 6.96 -5.06
C LYS A 132 -5.01 6.64 -4.86
N THR A 133 -4.46 5.66 -5.56
CA THR A 133 -3.04 5.32 -5.53
C THR A 133 -2.20 6.45 -6.10
N ALA A 134 -2.62 7.07 -7.21
CA ALA A 134 -1.96 8.26 -7.75
C ALA A 134 -1.99 9.43 -6.74
N GLN A 135 -3.13 9.67 -6.07
CA GLN A 135 -3.24 10.69 -5.03
C GLN A 135 -2.33 10.39 -3.83
N ILE A 136 -2.30 9.15 -3.36
CA ILE A 136 -1.43 8.71 -2.26
C ILE A 136 0.04 8.89 -2.64
N LEU A 137 0.43 8.53 -3.87
CA LEU A 137 1.79 8.72 -4.36
C LEU A 137 2.15 10.21 -4.49
N ALA A 138 1.23 11.04 -4.97
CA ALA A 138 1.42 12.48 -5.04
C ALA A 138 1.62 13.08 -3.64
N LEU A 139 0.79 12.69 -2.68
CA LEU A 139 0.92 13.13 -1.29
C LEU A 139 2.24 12.68 -0.65
N GLN A 140 2.70 11.45 -0.96
CA GLN A 140 4.01 10.98 -0.54
C GLN A 140 5.15 11.82 -1.12
N LEU A 141 5.05 12.22 -2.39
CA LEU A 141 6.05 13.07 -3.03
C LEU A 141 6.04 14.49 -2.46
N GLU A 142 4.86 15.06 -2.24
CA GLU A 142 4.68 16.37 -1.61
C GLU A 142 5.33 16.38 -0.24
N TRP A 143 4.98 15.44 0.65
CA TRP A 143 5.55 15.37 2.00
C TRP A 143 7.07 15.16 1.99
N LYS A 144 7.59 14.33 1.08
CA LYS A 144 9.05 14.18 0.94
C LYS A 144 9.73 15.45 0.45
N GLY A 145 9.10 16.19 -0.46
CA GLY A 145 9.59 17.49 -0.92
C GLY A 145 9.64 18.51 0.22
N THR A 146 8.56 18.63 1.00
CA THR A 146 8.51 19.52 2.16
C THR A 146 9.57 19.15 3.20
N GLN A 147 9.78 17.85 3.45
CA GLN A 147 10.83 17.39 4.36
C GLN A 147 12.24 17.78 3.88
N ILE A 148 12.51 17.67 2.58
CA ILE A 148 13.80 18.07 2.00
C ILE A 148 14.00 19.59 2.13
N GLU A 149 12.96 20.38 1.86
CA GLU A 149 13.00 21.84 2.01
C GLU A 149 13.24 22.27 3.45
N GLU A 150 12.55 21.66 4.42
CA GLU A 150 12.75 21.91 5.84
C GLU A 150 14.17 21.52 6.29
N ALA A 151 14.66 20.34 5.88
CA ALA A 151 16.02 19.91 6.19
C ALA A 151 17.09 20.81 5.54
N MET A 152 16.84 21.31 4.32
CA MET A 152 17.71 22.27 3.65
C MET A 152 17.71 23.62 4.38
N GLN A 153 16.56 24.13 4.80
CA GLN A 153 16.46 25.37 5.57
C GLN A 153 17.17 25.23 6.92
N GLU A 154 16.97 24.12 7.63
CA GLU A 154 17.67 23.83 8.89
C GLU A 154 19.19 23.72 8.68
N GLN A 155 19.64 23.05 7.60
CA GLN A 155 21.05 23.00 7.25
C GLN A 155 21.63 24.38 6.89
N LEU A 156 20.91 25.19 6.09
CA LEU A 156 21.29 26.55 5.72
C LEU A 156 21.35 27.47 6.95
N GLU A 157 20.38 27.37 7.85
CA GLU A 157 20.38 28.10 9.13
C GLU A 157 21.53 27.65 10.03
N SER A 158 21.80 26.34 10.11
CA SER A 158 22.93 25.82 10.86
C SER A 158 24.26 26.33 10.30
N MET A 159 24.45 26.30 8.97
CA MET A 159 25.62 26.82 8.28
C MET A 159 25.77 28.34 8.49
N GLY A 160 24.68 29.09 8.40
CA GLY A 160 24.62 30.51 8.76
C GLY A 160 25.04 30.79 10.22
N LEU A 161 24.66 29.91 11.15
CA LEU A 161 25.06 29.98 12.57
C LEU A 161 26.57 29.71 12.78
N TRP A 162 27.15 28.77 12.03
CA TRP A 162 28.58 28.47 12.05
C TRP A 162 29.44 29.65 11.56
N HIS A 163 28.90 30.51 10.69
CA HIS A 163 29.62 31.67 10.17
C HIS A 163 29.65 32.86 11.15
N LEU A 164 28.68 32.95 12.07
CA LEU A 164 28.60 34.03 13.08
C LEU A 164 29.32 33.70 14.40
N THR A 165 29.77 32.46 14.59
CA THR A 165 30.43 31.98 15.82
C THR A 165 31.95 31.84 15.70
N GLN A 166 32.55 32.23 14.58
CA GLN A 166 34.01 32.44 14.51
C GLN A 166 34.38 33.73 15.25
N GLU A 167 34.45 33.68 16.58
CA GLU A 167 35.30 34.63 17.29
C GLU A 167 36.73 34.47 16.77
N PRO A 168 37.44 35.56 16.43
CA PRO A 168 38.86 35.47 16.09
C PRO A 168 39.58 34.88 17.30
N ALA A 169 40.27 33.76 17.10
CA ALA A 169 41.07 33.12 18.14
C ALA A 169 41.86 34.17 18.94
N PRO A 170 41.88 34.11 20.29
CA PRO A 170 42.57 35.11 21.07
C PRO A 170 44.03 35.15 20.63
N ARG A 171 44.52 36.34 20.26
CA ARG A 171 45.95 36.54 19.98
C ARG A 171 46.70 36.26 21.28
N ILE A 172 47.26 35.07 21.41
CA ILE A 172 48.18 34.74 22.50
C ILE A 172 49.45 35.56 22.23
N ASP A 173 49.66 36.60 23.04
CA ASP A 173 50.88 37.39 22.99
C ASP A 173 52.11 36.50 23.21
N ARG A 174 53.23 36.81 22.54
CA ARG A 174 54.47 36.01 22.60
C ARG A 174 55.01 35.80 24.02
N GLN A 175 54.55 36.61 24.98
CA GLN A 175 54.93 36.54 26.38
C GLN A 175 54.23 35.37 27.10
N THR A 176 52.93 35.16 26.90
CA THR A 176 52.20 34.01 27.47
C THR A 176 52.57 32.69 26.80
N ALA A 177 52.93 32.72 25.51
CA ALA A 177 53.48 31.54 24.83
C ALA A 177 54.82 31.08 25.44
N ARG A 178 55.68 32.02 25.86
CA ARG A 178 56.94 31.68 26.54
C ARG A 178 56.72 31.11 27.94
N GLU A 179 55.76 31.63 28.69
CA GLU A 179 55.45 31.11 30.02
C GLU A 179 54.86 29.70 29.95
N LEU A 180 53.99 29.42 28.98
CA LEU A 180 53.45 28.07 28.77
C LEU A 180 54.51 27.08 28.33
N VAL A 181 55.43 27.46 27.42
CA VAL A 181 56.56 26.61 27.04
C VAL A 181 57.51 26.40 28.23
N GLY A 182 57.73 27.41 29.05
CA GLY A 182 58.51 27.31 30.30
C GLY A 182 57.88 26.33 31.29
N PHE A 183 56.56 26.42 31.50
CA PHE A 183 55.82 25.48 32.34
C PHE A 183 55.87 24.05 31.79
N LEU A 184 55.75 23.88 30.46
CA LEU A 184 55.79 22.56 29.84
C LEU A 184 57.19 21.93 29.94
N LEU A 185 58.25 22.73 29.79
CA LEU A 185 59.64 22.29 30.01
C LEU A 185 59.91 21.94 31.47
N LEU A 186 59.38 22.71 32.42
CA LEU A 186 59.52 22.44 33.84
C LEU A 186 58.76 21.17 34.25
N LEU A 187 57.58 20.93 33.68
CA LEU A 187 56.79 19.73 33.89
C LEU A 187 57.50 18.49 33.31
N VAL A 188 58.12 18.60 32.14
CA VAL A 188 58.96 17.54 31.55
C VAL A 188 60.21 17.27 32.39
N LEU A 189 60.85 18.31 32.95
CA LEU A 189 62.03 18.18 33.81
C LEU A 189 61.68 17.48 35.14
N VAL A 190 60.56 17.83 35.76
CA VAL A 190 60.06 17.17 36.98
C VAL A 190 59.73 15.69 36.69
N LEU A 191 59.18 15.39 35.52
CA LEU A 191 58.89 14.01 35.11
C LEU A 191 60.18 13.19 34.88
N LEU A 192 61.21 13.79 34.30
CA LEU A 192 62.53 13.15 34.11
C LEU A 192 63.27 12.90 35.43
N ILE A 193 63.22 13.83 36.38
CA ILE A 193 63.85 13.66 37.71
C ILE A 193 63.08 12.63 38.55
N GLY A 194 61.75 12.54 38.41
CA GLY A 194 60.93 11.54 39.10
C GLY A 194 61.21 10.10 38.65
N ILE A 195 61.56 9.89 37.37
CA ILE A 195 61.86 8.56 36.82
C ILE A 195 63.27 8.08 37.22
N GLY A 196 64.22 8.98 37.45
CA GLY A 196 65.60 8.64 37.85
C GLY A 196 65.80 8.22 39.31
N ARG A 197 64.75 8.22 40.14
CA ARG A 197 64.82 7.85 41.57
C ARG A 197 64.18 6.49 41.88
N LEU A 198 63.80 5.74 40.85
CA LEU A 198 63.16 4.41 40.95
C LEU A 198 63.89 3.30 40.15
N LEU A 199 65.14 3.56 39.76
CA LEU A 199 66.12 2.58 39.28
C LEU A 199 67.40 2.71 40.12
#